data_AF-A0A410Q7Y9-F1
#
_entry.id   AF-A0A410Q7Y9-F1
#
_cell.length_a   1.000
_cell.length_b   1.000
_cell.length_c   1.000
_cell.angle_alpha   90.00
_cell.angle_beta   90.00
_cell.angle_gamma   90.00
#
_symmetry.space_group_name_H-M   'P 1'
#
loop_
_entity.id
_entity.type
_entity.pdbx_description
1 polymer ?
#
loop_
_entity_poly.entity_id
_entity_poly.type
_entity_poly.pdbx_seq_one_letter_code
_entity_poly.pdbx_strand_id
1 'polypeptide(L)'
;MGKKDYSFGIILIAIGIMFLLLNLNVLSFSWIIFITSLFFIILYFYRKQMGYMTIGLILLAVSLVSLINEYIFDTVNIKGFVYLWILGIISLIMYKKYSTKGYLIFGCILPVIGTYSLIEELVYGDISWIFFLLLAVSFYVIYIVGYKRIGESWARNLSAIFVILSLLFLLSSKNVIKYGFWKVISYLWPILLVIIGVRIIYNMKKINRY
;
A
#
# COMPACT_ATOMS: atom_id res chain seq x y z
N MET A 1 -36.08 -26.87 22.93
CA MET A 1 -34.99 -26.80 21.92
C MET A 1 -35.55 -26.09 20.71
N GLY A 2 -35.26 -24.80 20.59
CA GLY A 2 -35.89 -23.95 19.58
C GLY A 2 -35.22 -24.13 18.22
N LYS A 3 -35.93 -23.80 17.12
CA LYS A 3 -35.36 -23.74 15.76
C LYS A 3 -34.04 -22.96 15.67
N LYS A 4 -33.77 -22.04 16.60
CA LYS A 4 -32.52 -21.28 16.72
C LYS A 4 -31.32 -22.14 17.14
N ASP A 5 -31.53 -23.09 18.05
CA ASP A 5 -30.46 -23.97 18.57
C ASP A 5 -29.99 -24.95 17.48
N TYR A 6 -30.94 -25.46 16.69
CA TYR A 6 -30.67 -26.32 15.54
C TYR A 6 -29.87 -25.59 14.44
N SER A 7 -30.25 -24.34 14.13
CA SER A 7 -29.52 -23.51 13.17
C SER A 7 -28.10 -23.19 13.64
N PHE A 8 -27.90 -22.99 14.94
CA PHE A 8 -26.57 -22.75 15.51
C PHE A 8 -25.68 -23.99 15.41
N GLY A 9 -26.24 -25.18 15.68
CA GLY A 9 -25.53 -26.45 15.54
C GLY A 9 -25.05 -26.72 14.11
N ILE A 10 -25.89 -26.46 13.10
CA ILE A 10 -25.52 -26.62 11.69
C ILE A 10 -24.36 -25.69 11.31
N ILE A 11 -24.40 -24.43 11.75
CA ILE A 11 -23.32 -23.47 11.48
C ILE A 11 -22.01 -23.94 12.12
N LEU A 12 -22.07 -24.48 13.34
CA LEU A 12 -20.89 -24.96 14.05
C LEU A 12 -20.28 -26.19 13.36
N ILE A 13 -21.11 -27.11 12.87
CA ILE A 13 -20.67 -28.27 12.08
C ILE A 13 -19.99 -27.80 10.79
N ALA A 14 -20.59 -26.85 10.08
CA ALA A 14 -20.01 -26.28 8.85
C ALA A 14 -18.64 -25.63 9.13
N ILE A 15 -18.52 -24.82 10.17
CA ILE A 15 -17.24 -24.20 10.59
C ILE A 15 -16.21 -25.28 10.94
N GLY A 16 -16.61 -26.30 11.68
CA GLY A 16 -15.73 -27.42 12.06
C GLY A 16 -15.19 -28.18 10.85
N ILE A 17 -16.03 -28.47 9.87
CA ILE A 17 -15.63 -29.12 8.60
C ILE A 17 -14.62 -28.25 7.84
N MET A 18 -14.84 -26.94 7.77
CA MET A 18 -13.93 -26.02 7.07
C MET A 18 -12.54 -25.96 7.72
N PHE A 19 -12.47 -25.89 9.05
CA PHE A 19 -11.20 -25.90 9.77
C PHE A 19 -10.47 -27.24 9.64
N LEU A 20 -11.21 -28.35 9.64
CA LEU A 20 -10.64 -29.68 9.43
C LEU A 20 -10.02 -29.78 8.03
N LEU A 21 -10.74 -29.35 6.99
CA LEU A 21 -10.24 -29.35 5.62
C LEU A 21 -9.03 -28.41 5.41
N LEU A 22 -8.95 -27.31 6.15
CA LEU A 22 -7.78 -26.44 6.17
C LEU A 22 -6.57 -27.15 6.79
N ASN A 23 -6.76 -27.86 7.89
CA ASN A 23 -5.68 -28.58 8.55
C ASN A 23 -5.17 -29.78 7.73
N LEU A 24 -6.02 -30.34 6.86
CA LEU A 24 -5.64 -31.39 5.91
C LEU A 24 -4.97 -30.84 4.64
N ASN A 25 -4.75 -29.52 4.52
CA ASN A 25 -4.26 -28.83 3.32
C ASN A 25 -5.10 -29.09 2.05
N VAL A 26 -6.35 -29.55 2.20
CA VAL A 26 -7.29 -29.72 1.08
C VAL A 26 -7.89 -28.37 0.68
N LEU A 27 -8.10 -27.49 1.66
CA LEU A 27 -8.60 -26.13 1.46
C LEU A 27 -7.57 -25.11 1.92
N SER A 28 -7.22 -24.16 1.03
CA SER A 28 -6.41 -23.02 1.44
C SER A 28 -7.25 -21.97 2.19
N PHE A 29 -6.58 -21.10 2.94
CA PHE A 29 -7.25 -19.99 3.63
C PHE A 29 -8.04 -19.09 2.66
N SER A 30 -7.55 -18.93 1.41
CA SER A 30 -8.24 -18.19 0.34
C SER A 30 -9.63 -18.75 0.05
N TRP A 31 -9.77 -20.08 0.05
CA TRP A 31 -11.06 -20.75 -0.19
C TRP A 31 -12.04 -20.59 0.98
N ILE A 32 -11.57 -20.53 2.22
CA ILE A 32 -12.45 -20.23 3.36
C ILE A 32 -13.04 -18.84 3.21
N ILE A 33 -12.23 -17.84 2.87
CA ILE A 33 -12.69 -16.47 2.61
C ILE A 33 -13.68 -16.46 1.44
N PHE A 34 -13.45 -17.26 0.40
CA PHE A 34 -14.36 -17.38 -0.74
C PHE A 34 -15.73 -17.94 -0.33
N ILE A 35 -15.77 -19.08 0.35
CA ILE A 35 -17.02 -19.72 0.74
C ILE A 35 -17.77 -18.85 1.77
N THR A 36 -17.06 -18.22 2.70
CA THR A 36 -17.68 -17.27 3.65
C THR A 36 -18.24 -16.04 2.94
N SER A 37 -17.61 -15.56 1.87
CA SER A 37 -18.15 -14.47 1.05
C SER A 37 -19.51 -14.82 0.43
N LEU A 38 -19.62 -16.03 -0.13
CA LEU A 38 -20.86 -16.55 -0.69
C LEU A 38 -21.93 -16.71 0.39
N PHE A 39 -21.54 -17.20 1.58
CA PHE A 39 -22.45 -17.30 2.72
C PHE A 39 -23.05 -15.93 3.09
N PHE A 40 -22.26 -14.85 3.15
CA PHE A 40 -22.77 -13.51 3.44
C PHE A 40 -23.67 -12.96 2.34
N ILE A 41 -23.37 -13.23 1.06
CA ILE A 41 -24.24 -12.84 -0.07
C ILE A 41 -25.57 -13.58 -0.02
N ILE A 42 -25.56 -14.88 0.27
CA ILE A 42 -26.76 -15.69 0.44
C ILE A 42 -27.57 -15.15 1.64
N LEU A 43 -26.91 -14.85 2.76
CA LEU A 43 -27.54 -14.28 3.95
C LEU A 43 -28.20 -12.92 3.67
N TYR A 44 -27.63 -12.12 2.77
CA TYR A 44 -28.26 -10.89 2.29
C TYR A 44 -29.61 -11.16 1.63
N PHE A 45 -29.74 -12.17 0.77
CA PHE A 45 -31.03 -12.50 0.15
C PHE A 45 -32.11 -12.88 1.18
N TYR A 46 -31.71 -13.47 2.31
CA TYR A 46 -32.65 -13.79 3.41
C TYR A 46 -32.98 -12.61 4.31
N ARG A 47 -31.98 -11.81 4.71
CA ARG A 47 -32.14 -10.74 5.72
C ARG A 47 -32.37 -9.35 5.12
N LYS A 48 -32.11 -9.16 3.83
CA LYS A 48 -32.18 -7.90 3.07
C LYS A 48 -31.43 -6.70 3.68
N GLN A 49 -30.46 -6.95 4.56
CA GLN A 49 -29.65 -5.88 5.18
C GLN A 49 -28.43 -5.57 4.32
N MET A 50 -28.27 -4.30 3.94
CA MET A 50 -27.16 -3.84 3.09
C MET A 50 -25.76 -4.19 3.63
N GLY A 51 -25.59 -4.27 4.95
CA GLY A 51 -24.32 -4.62 5.58
C GLY A 51 -23.81 -6.02 5.21
N TYR A 52 -24.70 -7.01 5.06
CA TYR A 52 -24.28 -8.37 4.67
C TYR A 52 -23.84 -8.41 3.20
N MET A 53 -24.47 -7.61 2.34
CA MET A 53 -24.09 -7.50 0.93
C MET A 53 -22.73 -6.82 0.76
N THR A 54 -22.47 -5.73 1.47
CA THR A 54 -21.19 -5.01 1.37
C THR A 54 -20.04 -5.87 1.87
N ILE A 55 -20.20 -6.52 3.03
CA ILE A 55 -19.22 -7.45 3.58
C ILE A 55 -18.98 -8.62 2.61
N GLY A 56 -20.06 -9.24 2.12
CA GLY A 56 -19.97 -10.35 1.17
C GLY A 56 -19.22 -9.98 -0.11
N LEU A 57 -19.52 -8.82 -0.71
CA LEU A 57 -18.83 -8.36 -1.93
C LEU A 57 -17.36 -8.03 -1.69
N ILE A 58 -17.01 -7.43 -0.55
CA ILE A 58 -15.62 -7.13 -0.19
C ILE A 58 -14.83 -8.44 -0.02
N LEU A 59 -15.36 -9.40 0.76
CA LEU A 59 -14.71 -10.70 0.92
C LEU A 59 -14.61 -11.47 -0.40
N LEU A 60 -15.60 -11.35 -1.27
CA LEU A 60 -15.60 -12.01 -2.57
C LEU A 60 -14.50 -11.44 -3.47
N ALA A 61 -14.36 -10.11 -3.52
CA ALA A 61 -13.27 -9.47 -4.27
C ALA A 61 -11.89 -9.90 -3.75
N VAL A 62 -11.69 -9.92 -2.42
CA VAL A 62 -10.44 -10.33 -1.79
C VAL A 62 -10.12 -11.81 -2.05
N SER A 63 -11.10 -12.68 -1.89
CA SER A 63 -10.90 -14.12 -2.11
C SER A 63 -10.63 -14.45 -3.58
N LEU A 64 -11.32 -13.81 -4.53
CA LEU A 64 -11.06 -14.00 -5.97
C LEU A 64 -9.63 -13.61 -6.34
N VAL A 65 -9.16 -12.44 -5.90
CA VAL A 65 -7.77 -12.01 -6.16
C VAL A 65 -6.78 -12.99 -5.53
N SER A 66 -7.08 -13.48 -4.33
CA SER A 66 -6.22 -14.42 -3.63
C SER A 66 -6.15 -15.79 -4.31
N LEU A 67 -7.28 -16.31 -4.80
CA LEU A 67 -7.38 -17.57 -5.54
C LEU A 67 -6.72 -17.47 -6.91
N ILE A 68 -6.95 -16.37 -7.65
CA ILE A 68 -6.28 -16.13 -8.95
C ILE A 68 -4.76 -16.14 -8.76
N ASN A 69 -4.27 -15.48 -7.72
CA ASN A 69 -2.83 -15.49 -7.44
C ASN A 69 -2.31 -16.88 -7.05
N GLU A 70 -3.10 -17.69 -6.35
CA GLU A 70 -2.70 -19.00 -5.86
C GLU A 70 -2.70 -20.08 -6.96
N TYR A 71 -3.56 -19.94 -7.97
CA TYR A 71 -3.75 -20.97 -9.01
C TYR A 71 -3.28 -20.58 -10.42
N ILE A 72 -3.08 -19.28 -10.70
CA ILE A 72 -2.69 -18.80 -12.04
C ILE A 72 -1.28 -18.21 -12.04
N PHE A 73 -0.83 -17.63 -10.92
CA PHE A 73 0.47 -16.98 -10.81
C PHE A 73 1.38 -17.71 -9.82
N ASP A 74 1.93 -18.85 -10.24
CA ASP A 74 2.81 -19.68 -9.38
C ASP A 74 4.15 -19.00 -9.04
N THR A 75 4.54 -17.99 -9.83
CA THR A 75 5.86 -17.33 -9.74
C THR A 75 5.81 -15.86 -9.35
N VAL A 76 4.64 -15.20 -9.39
CA VAL A 76 4.52 -13.74 -9.22
C VAL A 76 3.38 -13.42 -8.27
N ASN A 77 3.67 -12.75 -7.15
CA ASN A 77 2.63 -12.32 -6.22
C ASN A 77 1.97 -11.00 -6.64
N ILE A 78 0.81 -11.09 -7.29
CA ILE A 78 0.01 -9.95 -7.74
C ILE A 78 -0.95 -9.38 -6.67
N LYS A 79 -1.09 -10.02 -5.50
CA LYS A 79 -2.09 -9.60 -4.49
C LYS A 79 -1.87 -8.14 -4.05
N GLY A 80 -0.62 -7.79 -3.74
CA GLY A 80 -0.25 -6.44 -3.32
C GLY A 80 -0.60 -5.39 -4.38
N PHE A 81 -0.27 -5.68 -5.64
CA PHE A 81 -0.60 -4.83 -6.78
C PHE A 81 -2.10 -4.58 -6.90
N VAL A 82 -2.90 -5.65 -6.95
CA VAL A 82 -4.34 -5.53 -7.20
C VAL A 82 -5.05 -4.78 -6.06
N TYR A 83 -4.75 -5.10 -4.80
CA TYR A 83 -5.39 -4.45 -3.66
C TYR A 83 -5.07 -2.96 -3.58
N LEU A 84 -3.80 -2.60 -3.76
CA LEU A 84 -3.36 -1.21 -3.68
C LEU A 84 -3.91 -0.38 -4.84
N TRP A 85 -4.04 -0.96 -6.04
CA TRP A 85 -4.67 -0.31 -7.18
C TRP A 85 -6.16 -0.07 -6.96
N ILE A 86 -6.91 -1.07 -6.48
CA ILE A 86 -8.33 -0.92 -6.19
C ILE A 86 -8.55 0.18 -5.15
N LEU A 87 -7.79 0.16 -4.04
CA LEU A 87 -7.87 1.19 -3.00
C LEU A 87 -7.49 2.59 -3.54
N GLY A 88 -6.47 2.68 -4.39
CA GLY A 88 -6.08 3.91 -5.06
C GLY A 88 -7.19 4.48 -5.94
N ILE A 89 -7.80 3.66 -6.80
CA ILE A 89 -8.91 4.06 -7.66
C ILE A 89 -10.12 4.52 -6.84
N ILE A 90 -10.50 3.76 -5.81
CA ILE A 90 -11.59 4.13 -4.90
C ILE A 90 -11.28 5.49 -4.27
N SER A 91 -10.07 5.70 -3.79
CA SER A 91 -9.66 6.98 -3.20
C SER A 91 -9.75 8.13 -4.21
N LEU A 92 -9.35 7.94 -5.47
CA LEU A 92 -9.50 8.96 -6.51
C LEU A 92 -10.98 9.29 -6.82
N ILE A 93 -11.86 8.28 -6.84
CA ILE A 93 -13.30 8.48 -6.99
C ILE A 93 -13.86 9.29 -5.81
N MET A 94 -13.43 8.97 -4.59
CA MET A 94 -13.83 9.70 -3.38
C MET A 94 -13.31 11.14 -3.39
N TYR A 95 -12.11 11.38 -3.93
CA TYR A 95 -11.61 12.74 -4.14
C TYR A 95 -12.54 13.56 -5.06
N LYS A 96 -13.01 12.98 -6.17
CA LYS A 96 -13.97 13.67 -7.05
C LYS A 96 -15.26 14.03 -6.33
N LYS A 97 -15.73 13.18 -5.40
CA LYS A 97 -17.00 13.37 -4.69
C LYS A 97 -16.89 14.33 -3.50
N TYR A 98 -15.84 14.21 -2.68
CA TYR A 98 -15.70 14.92 -1.40
C TYR A 98 -14.66 16.06 -1.44
N SER A 99 -13.85 16.14 -2.50
CA SER A 99 -12.80 17.16 -2.70
C SER A 99 -11.78 17.30 -1.55
N THR A 100 -11.67 16.30 -0.67
CA THR A 100 -10.69 16.31 0.42
C THR A 100 -9.32 15.90 -0.11
N LYS A 101 -8.29 16.69 0.20
CA LYS A 101 -6.93 16.50 -0.36
C LYS A 101 -6.30 15.18 0.06
N GLY A 102 -6.68 14.62 1.21
CA GLY A 102 -6.23 13.31 1.68
C GLY A 102 -6.54 12.19 0.68
N TYR A 103 -7.75 12.16 0.11
CA TYR A 103 -8.13 11.14 -0.86
C TYR A 103 -7.34 11.24 -2.18
N LEU A 104 -6.91 12.45 -2.57
CA LEU A 104 -6.04 12.62 -3.73
C LEU A 104 -4.62 12.10 -3.43
N ILE A 105 -4.10 12.36 -2.23
CA ILE A 105 -2.79 11.85 -1.81
C ILE A 105 -2.79 10.31 -1.79
N PHE A 106 -3.74 9.69 -1.09
CA PHE A 106 -3.87 8.24 -1.07
C PHE A 106 -4.14 7.65 -2.46
N GLY A 107 -4.96 8.33 -3.26
CA GLY A 107 -5.32 7.90 -4.60
C GLY A 107 -4.16 7.86 -5.59
N CYS A 108 -3.15 8.71 -5.42
CA CYS A 108 -1.96 8.72 -6.27
C CYS A 108 -0.81 7.87 -5.69
N ILE A 109 -0.67 7.74 -4.37
CA ILE A 109 0.43 7.00 -3.73
C ILE A 109 0.17 5.49 -3.72
N LEU A 110 -1.05 5.04 -3.44
CA LEU A 110 -1.35 3.61 -3.35
C LEU A 110 -1.08 2.85 -4.67
N PRO A 111 -1.50 3.36 -5.86
CA PRO A 111 -1.16 2.70 -7.13
C PRO A 111 0.34 2.60 -7.36
N VAL A 112 1.14 3.59 -6.92
CA VAL A 112 2.60 3.58 -7.04
C VAL A 112 3.22 2.44 -6.24
N ILE A 113 2.81 2.28 -4.98
CA ILE A 113 3.28 1.17 -4.14
C ILE A 113 2.87 -0.16 -4.78
N GLY A 114 1.64 -0.26 -5.28
CA GLY A 114 1.17 -1.45 -5.99
C GLY A 114 1.96 -1.76 -7.26
N THR A 115 2.22 -0.77 -8.10
CA THR A 115 3.06 -0.96 -9.30
C THR A 115 4.47 -1.38 -8.94
N TYR A 116 5.04 -0.78 -7.89
CA TYR A 116 6.39 -1.14 -7.46
C TYR A 116 6.45 -2.58 -6.95
N SER A 117 5.48 -3.03 -6.15
CA SER A 117 5.45 -4.43 -5.68
C SER A 117 5.38 -5.42 -6.84
N LEU A 118 4.67 -5.10 -7.92
CA LEU A 118 4.63 -5.96 -9.11
C LEU A 118 5.97 -5.95 -9.86
N ILE A 119 6.63 -4.80 -9.97
CA ILE A 119 7.93 -4.69 -10.65
C ILE A 119 9.02 -5.43 -9.85
N GLU A 120 8.97 -5.37 -8.52
CA GLU A 120 9.87 -6.08 -7.61
C GLU A 120 9.77 -7.60 -7.76
N GLU A 121 8.56 -8.12 -7.97
CA GLU A 121 8.33 -9.53 -8.23
C GLU A 121 8.78 -9.97 -9.65
N LEU A 122 8.77 -9.06 -10.63
CA LEU A 122 9.11 -9.38 -12.03
C LEU A 122 10.59 -9.21 -12.37
N VAL A 123 11.34 -8.38 -11.64
CA VAL A 123 12.71 -8.00 -12.01
C VAL A 123 13.69 -8.40 -10.92
N TYR A 124 14.67 -9.23 -11.28
CA TYR A 124 15.80 -9.56 -10.41
C TYR A 124 16.83 -8.42 -10.40
N GLY A 125 16.97 -7.72 -9.27
CA GLY A 125 18.01 -6.71 -9.05
C GLY A 125 17.58 -5.56 -8.13
N ASP A 126 18.50 -4.64 -7.82
CA ASP A 126 18.16 -3.42 -7.07
C ASP A 126 17.48 -2.39 -7.97
N ILE A 127 16.16 -2.32 -7.86
CA ILE A 127 15.26 -1.42 -8.60
C ILE A 127 14.65 -0.34 -7.71
N SER A 128 15.26 -0.06 -6.55
CA SER A 128 14.83 0.98 -5.61
C SER A 128 14.68 2.36 -6.30
N TRP A 129 15.47 2.63 -7.33
CA TRP A 129 15.38 3.85 -8.12
C TRP A 129 14.02 4.04 -8.82
N ILE A 130 13.35 2.96 -9.22
CA ILE A 130 12.04 2.97 -9.87
C ILE A 130 10.97 3.41 -8.86
N PHE A 131 11.06 2.92 -7.62
CA PHE A 131 10.14 3.34 -6.55
C PHE A 131 10.16 4.84 -6.35
N PHE A 132 11.35 5.42 -6.18
CA PHE A 132 11.49 6.87 -5.98
C PHE A 132 11.03 7.66 -7.21
N LEU A 133 11.24 7.13 -8.42
CA LEU A 133 10.77 7.77 -9.66
C LEU A 133 9.23 7.81 -9.71
N LEU A 134 8.58 6.67 -9.50
CA LEU A 134 7.12 6.57 -9.50
C LEU A 134 6.51 7.50 -8.45
N LEU A 135 7.13 7.56 -7.27
CA LEU A 135 6.70 8.40 -6.18
C LEU A 135 6.92 9.89 -6.51
N ALA A 136 8.02 10.26 -7.18
CA ALA A 136 8.23 11.61 -7.68
C ALA A 136 7.13 12.05 -8.67
N VAL A 137 6.75 11.17 -9.61
CA VAL A 137 5.66 11.41 -10.56
C VAL A 137 4.34 11.59 -9.81
N SER A 138 4.05 10.73 -8.83
CA SER A 138 2.85 10.80 -8.01
C SER A 138 2.72 12.14 -7.27
N PHE A 139 3.77 12.58 -6.58
CA PHE A 139 3.78 13.87 -5.90
C PHE A 139 3.68 15.07 -6.85
N TYR A 140 4.20 14.95 -8.07
CA TYR A 140 4.04 15.97 -9.09
C TYR A 140 2.58 16.07 -9.58
N VAL A 141 1.92 14.93 -9.80
CA VAL A 141 0.49 14.88 -10.14
C VAL A 141 -0.35 15.47 -9.00
N ILE A 142 -0.04 15.11 -7.75
CA ILE A 142 -0.68 15.67 -6.55
C ILE A 142 -0.56 17.20 -6.53
N TYR A 143 0.63 17.72 -6.84
CA TYR A 143 0.86 19.16 -6.92
C TYR A 143 -0.02 19.81 -7.99
N ILE A 144 0.02 19.32 -9.24
CA ILE A 144 -0.73 19.91 -10.35
C ILE A 144 -2.24 19.92 -10.08
N VAL A 145 -2.78 18.80 -9.60
CA VAL A 145 -4.22 18.61 -9.47
C VAL A 145 -4.76 19.29 -8.20
N GLY A 146 -4.08 19.14 -7.06
CA GLY A 146 -4.62 19.53 -5.76
C GLY A 146 -4.08 20.83 -5.17
N TYR A 147 -2.83 21.20 -5.46
CA TYR A 147 -2.12 22.24 -4.70
C TYR A 147 -1.63 23.42 -5.53
N LYS A 148 -1.50 23.28 -6.86
CA LYS A 148 -1.08 24.36 -7.77
C LYS A 148 -1.96 25.60 -7.65
N ARG A 149 -3.28 25.41 -7.55
CA ARG A 149 -4.25 26.51 -7.41
C ARG A 149 -4.15 27.26 -6.07
N ILE A 150 -3.57 26.62 -5.06
CA ILE A 150 -3.50 27.10 -3.68
C ILE A 150 -2.13 27.76 -3.41
N GLY A 151 -1.20 27.71 -4.38
CA GLY A 151 0.16 28.24 -4.23
C GLY A 151 1.07 27.39 -3.34
N GLU A 152 0.57 26.25 -2.86
CA GLU A 152 1.26 25.37 -1.93
C GLU A 152 2.27 24.47 -2.66
N SER A 153 3.55 24.61 -2.31
CA SER A 153 4.66 24.01 -3.06
C SER A 153 5.23 22.73 -2.43
N TRP A 154 4.73 22.29 -1.26
CA TRP A 154 5.29 21.14 -0.54
C TRP A 154 5.35 19.86 -1.40
N ALA A 155 4.29 19.55 -2.15
CA ALA A 155 4.24 18.37 -3.01
C ALA A 155 5.23 18.45 -4.19
N ARG A 156 5.46 19.67 -4.72
CA ARG A 156 6.48 19.91 -5.75
C ARG A 156 7.89 19.73 -5.19
N ASN A 157 8.14 20.24 -3.99
CA ASN A 157 9.45 20.09 -3.33
C ASN A 157 9.74 18.61 -3.03
N LEU A 158 8.75 17.87 -2.54
CA LEU A 158 8.88 16.42 -2.35
C LEU A 158 9.14 15.69 -3.67
N SER A 159 8.39 16.01 -4.72
CA SER A 159 8.64 15.44 -6.06
C SER A 159 10.09 15.67 -6.51
N ALA A 160 10.61 16.89 -6.37
CA ALA A 160 12.00 17.21 -6.71
C ALA A 160 13.02 16.40 -5.87
N ILE A 161 12.79 16.27 -4.56
CA ILE A 161 13.62 15.44 -3.67
C ILE A 161 13.62 13.99 -4.14
N PHE A 162 12.45 13.44 -4.50
CA PHE A 162 12.34 12.07 -4.98
C PHE A 162 12.95 11.84 -6.36
N VAL A 163 12.94 12.83 -7.26
CA VAL A 163 13.71 12.76 -8.52
C VAL A 163 15.21 12.66 -8.22
N ILE A 164 15.73 13.50 -7.31
CA ILE A 164 17.14 13.46 -6.93
C ILE A 164 17.48 12.10 -6.33
N LEU A 165 16.67 11.60 -5.38
CA LEU A 165 16.85 10.29 -4.79
C LEU A 165 16.84 9.17 -5.84
N SER A 166 15.89 9.20 -6.79
CA SER A 166 15.84 8.23 -7.89
C SER A 166 17.15 8.19 -8.68
N LEU A 167 17.69 9.36 -9.04
CA LEU A 167 18.97 9.46 -9.74
C LEU A 167 20.14 8.92 -8.91
N LEU A 168 20.18 9.23 -7.60
CA LEU A 168 21.22 8.70 -6.70
C LEU A 168 21.18 7.17 -6.60
N PHE A 169 19.98 6.59 -6.44
CA PHE A 169 19.81 5.13 -6.37
C PHE A 169 20.08 4.46 -7.72
N LEU A 170 19.73 5.09 -8.84
CA LEU A 170 20.05 4.58 -10.19
C LEU A 170 21.57 4.46 -10.39
N LEU A 171 22.31 5.50 -9.98
CA LEU A 171 23.78 5.53 -10.04
C LEU A 171 24.42 4.49 -9.10
N SER A 172 23.81 4.25 -7.94
CA SER A 172 24.25 3.21 -7.00
C SER A 172 24.01 1.78 -7.55
N SER A 173 22.85 1.54 -8.17
CA SER A 173 22.43 0.21 -8.64
C SER A 173 23.31 -0.32 -9.80
N LYS A 174 23.79 0.54 -10.70
CA LYS A 174 24.53 0.12 -11.91
C LYS A 174 26.01 -0.28 -11.70
N ASN A 175 26.43 -0.71 -10.51
CA ASN A 175 27.83 -1.09 -10.18
C ASN A 175 28.92 -0.02 -10.45
N VAL A 176 28.60 1.15 -11.00
CA VAL A 176 29.58 2.21 -11.29
C VAL A 176 30.16 2.82 -10.01
N ILE A 177 29.50 2.68 -8.85
CA ILE A 177 29.88 3.39 -7.62
C ILE A 177 29.77 2.55 -6.34
N LYS A 178 30.07 1.24 -6.41
CA LYS A 178 29.89 0.31 -5.28
C LYS A 178 30.76 0.60 -4.05
N TYR A 179 31.86 1.35 -4.16
CA TYR A 179 32.74 1.63 -3.02
C TYR A 179 32.88 3.11 -2.62
N GLY A 180 32.61 4.06 -3.52
CA GLY A 180 32.79 5.49 -3.25
C GLY A 180 31.57 6.19 -2.68
N PHE A 181 30.37 5.91 -3.21
CA PHE A 181 29.17 6.71 -2.96
C PHE A 181 28.56 6.48 -1.58
N TRP A 182 28.50 5.21 -1.15
CA TRP A 182 28.08 4.87 0.22
C TRP A 182 29.02 5.44 1.27
N LYS A 183 30.31 5.56 0.95
CA LYS A 183 31.28 6.26 1.80
C LYS A 183 30.94 7.76 1.90
N VAL A 184 30.63 8.41 0.78
CA VAL A 184 30.21 9.82 0.76
C VAL A 184 28.92 10.05 1.55
N ILE A 185 27.88 9.22 1.38
CA ILE A 185 26.65 9.30 2.16
C ILE A 185 26.92 9.08 3.66
N SER A 186 27.78 8.10 3.99
CA SER A 186 28.16 7.82 5.38
C SER A 186 28.91 8.99 6.04
N TYR A 187 29.58 9.84 5.26
CA TYR A 187 30.21 11.08 5.75
C TYR A 187 29.28 12.29 5.73
N LEU A 188 28.28 12.31 4.85
CA LEU A 188 27.31 13.40 4.74
C LEU A 188 26.42 13.51 5.98
N TRP A 189 26.01 12.36 6.56
CA TRP A 189 25.17 12.33 7.76
C TRP A 189 25.87 12.93 9.01
N PRO A 190 27.13 12.57 9.32
CA PRO A 190 27.93 13.23 10.35
C PRO A 190 28.12 14.73 10.13
N ILE A 191 28.42 15.15 8.88
CA ILE A 191 28.65 16.57 8.57
C ILE A 191 27.37 17.40 8.81
N LEU A 192 26.21 16.88 8.41
CA LEU A 192 24.91 17.50 8.67
C LEU A 192 24.65 17.64 10.19
N LEU A 193 24.93 16.59 10.96
CA LEU A 193 24.81 16.61 12.42
C LEU A 193 25.74 17.65 13.06
N VAL A 194 26.97 17.78 12.56
CA VAL A 194 27.93 18.80 13.03
C VAL A 194 27.41 20.21 12.74
N ILE A 195 26.94 20.47 11.51
CA ILE A 195 26.42 21.80 11.13
C ILE A 195 25.18 22.17 11.98
N ILE A 196 24.28 21.22 12.19
CA ILE A 196 23.09 21.42 13.05
C ILE A 196 23.53 21.69 14.49
N GLY A 197 24.47 20.92 15.02
CA GLY A 197 25.02 21.10 16.37
C GLY A 197 25.67 22.49 16.55
N VAL A 198 26.49 22.92 15.60
CA VAL A 198 27.10 24.27 15.62
C VAL A 198 26.04 25.36 15.59
N ARG A 199 24.99 25.20 14.77
CA ARG A 199 23.90 26.17 14.68
C ARG A 199 23.10 26.27 15.99
N ILE A 200 22.87 25.15 16.67
CA ILE A 200 22.21 25.11 17.98
C ILE A 200 23.04 25.86 19.02
N ILE A 201 24.35 25.58 19.10
CA ILE A 201 25.26 26.25 20.05
C ILE A 201 25.32 27.76 19.77
N TYR A 202 25.42 28.16 18.51
CA TYR A 202 25.48 29.57 18.12
C TYR A 202 24.18 30.31 18.48
N ASN A 203 23.02 29.70 18.25
CA ASN A 203 21.73 30.25 18.64
C ASN A 203 21.61 30.35 20.17
N MET A 204 22.07 29.35 20.93
CA MET A 204 22.03 29.37 22.39
C MET A 204 22.92 30.47 22.97
N LYS A 205 24.12 30.66 22.40
CA LYS A 205 25.06 31.72 22.80
C LYS A 205 24.55 33.14 22.44
N LYS A 206 23.69 33.26 21.43
CA LYS A 206 23.00 34.50 21.07
C LYS A 206 21.84 34.81 22.02
N ILE A 207 21.15 33.79 22.52
CA ILE A 207 20.05 33.94 23.51
C ILE A 207 20.60 34.31 24.89
N ASN A 208 21.72 33.71 25.33
CA ASN A 208 22.35 34.01 26.63
C ASN A 208 23.14 35.35 26.69
N ARG A 209 23.07 36.17 25.63
CA ARG A 209 23.71 37.49 25.55
C ARG A 209 22.70 38.66 25.62
N TYR A 210 21.42 38.36 25.78
CA TYR A 210 20.38 39.28 26.24
C TYR A 210 20.01 38.94 27.69
#